data_AF-A0A8J3T7L9-F1
#
_entry.id   AF-A0A8J3T7L9-F1
#
_cell.length_a   1.000
_cell.length_b   1.000
_cell.length_c   1.000
_cell.angle_alpha   90.00
_cell.angle_beta   90.00
_cell.angle_gamma   90.00
#
_symmetry.space_group_name_H-M   'P 1'
#
loop_
_entity.id
_entity.type
_entity.pdbx_description
1 polymer ?
#
loop_
_entity_poly.entity_id
_entity_poly.type
_entity_poly.pdbx_seq_one_letter_code
_entity_poly.pdbx_strand_id
1 'polypeptide(L)' 'MRERKKEGEANVQAAPAPPQEDTLVGLGTKIRATTRKRLRRYSVDAEIEIQEIVEDAISTYLESRGY' A
#
# COMPACT_ATOMS: atom_id res chain seq x y z
N MET A 1 2.34 57.04 -7.54
CA MET A 1 1.81 55.69 -7.32
C MET A 1 2.91 54.85 -6.71
N ARG A 2 2.60 54.22 -5.57
CA ARG A 2 3.32 53.11 -4.94
C ARG A 2 3.15 51.89 -5.88
N GLU A 3 3.97 50.85 -5.96
CA GLU A 3 4.47 49.98 -4.90
C GLU A 3 5.70 49.19 -5.40
N ARG A 4 6.53 48.75 -4.45
CA ARG A 4 7.80 48.05 -4.66
C ARG A 4 7.54 46.57 -4.92
N LYS A 5 8.23 46.01 -5.93
CA LYS A 5 8.42 44.56 -6.09
C LYS A 5 9.26 44.02 -4.92
N LYS A 6 8.74 43.03 -4.20
CA LYS A 6 9.49 42.04 -3.42
C LYS A 6 8.71 40.73 -3.49
N GLU A 7 9.05 39.90 -4.47
CA GLU A 7 8.71 38.48 -4.47
C GLU A 7 9.51 37.87 -3.31
N GLY A 8 8.81 37.52 -2.23
CA GLY A 8 9.38 36.75 -1.14
C GLY A 8 9.54 35.32 -1.61
N GLU A 9 10.77 34.94 -1.92
CA GLU A 9 11.18 33.54 -2.01
C GLU A 9 11.01 32.88 -0.63
N ALA A 10 9.86 32.24 -0.42
CA ALA A 10 9.67 31.31 0.68
C ALA A 10 10.44 30.03 0.32
N ASN A 11 11.63 29.91 0.92
CA ASN A 11 12.50 28.75 0.86
C ASN A 11 11.78 27.55 1.50
N VAL A 12 11.09 26.73 0.70
CA VAL A 12 10.46 25.48 1.14
C VAL A 12 11.55 24.42 1.22
N GLN A 13 12.18 24.30 2.39
CA GLN A 13 12.95 23.12 2.73
C GLN A 13 12.00 21.92 2.79
N ALA A 14 12.02 21.09 1.75
CA ALA A 14 11.36 19.79 1.77
C ALA A 14 11.98 18.97 2.91
N ALA A 15 11.20 18.73 3.96
CA ALA A 15 11.59 17.79 4.99
C ALA A 15 11.86 16.42 4.34
N PRO A 16 12.92 15.69 4.74
CA PRO A 16 13.17 14.35 4.22
C PRO A 16 11.93 13.49 4.47
N ALA A 17 11.42 12.84 3.42
CA ALA A 17 10.27 11.95 3.53
C ALA A 17 10.57 10.90 4.62
N PRO A 18 9.66 10.70 5.59
CA PRO A 18 9.86 9.64 6.58
C PRO A 18 9.97 8.28 5.86
N PRO A 19 10.77 7.34 6.40
CA PRO A 19 10.89 6.00 5.84
C PRO A 19 9.49 5.40 5.68
N GLN A 20 9.12 5.03 4.45
CA GLN A 20 7.81 4.47 4.10
C GLN A 20 7.78 2.96 4.35
N GLU A 21 8.39 2.52 5.44
CA GLU A 21 8.34 1.13 5.86
C GLU A 21 6.93 0.93 6.42
N ASP A 22 6.17 0.02 5.82
CA ASP A 22 4.84 -0.45 6.26
C ASP A 22 3.60 0.40 5.92
N THR A 23 3.63 1.21 4.86
CA THR A 23 2.37 1.80 4.36
C THR A 23 1.54 0.76 3.60
N LEU A 24 0.47 0.27 4.21
CA LEU A 24 -0.50 -0.59 3.53
C LEU A 24 -1.18 0.15 2.37
N VAL A 25 -1.04 -0.39 1.15
CA VAL A 25 -1.68 0.14 -0.05
C VAL A 25 -2.80 -0.80 -0.50
N GLY A 26 -3.98 -0.25 -0.77
CA GLY A 26 -5.11 -1.05 -1.25
C GLY A 26 -4.88 -1.60 -2.65
N LEU A 27 -4.93 -2.93 -2.79
CA LEU A 27 -4.94 -3.59 -4.10
C LEU A 27 -6.37 -3.54 -4.68
N GLY A 28 -6.60 -2.66 -5.67
CA GLY A 28 -7.90 -2.47 -6.34
C GLY A 28 -8.29 -3.60 -7.28
N THR A 29 -8.34 -4.85 -6.79
CA THR A 29 -8.60 -6.04 -7.61
C THR A 29 -9.91 -6.75 -7.27
N LYS A 30 -10.42 -7.54 -8.21
CA LYS A 30 -11.62 -8.38 -8.03
C LYS A 30 -11.21 -9.85 -8.07
N ILE A 31 -11.75 -10.63 -7.15
CA ILE A 31 -11.59 -12.08 -7.13
C ILE A 31 -12.94 -12.77 -7.30
N ARG A 32 -12.90 -14.05 -7.74
CA ARG A 32 -14.11 -14.86 -7.84
C ARG A 32 -14.76 -15.04 -6.47
N ALA A 33 -16.09 -15.03 -6.43
CA ALA A 33 -16.85 -15.21 -5.18
C ALA A 33 -16.53 -16.55 -4.48
N THR A 34 -16.27 -17.60 -5.26
CA THR A 34 -15.85 -18.91 -4.75
C THR A 34 -14.50 -18.85 -4.05
N THR A 35 -13.53 -18.13 -4.62
CA THR A 35 -12.21 -17.90 -4.01
C THR A 35 -12.34 -17.11 -2.71
N ARG A 36 -13.14 -16.03 -2.71
CA ARG A 36 -13.43 -15.25 -1.49
C ARG A 36 -14.02 -16.11 -0.37
N LYS A 37 -14.95 -17.01 -0.70
CA LYS A 37 -15.55 -17.93 0.28
C LYS A 37 -14.52 -18.89 0.88
N ARG A 38 -13.62 -19.43 0.05
CA ARG A 38 -12.53 -20.31 0.50
C ARG A 38 -11.54 -19.57 1.40
N LEU A 39 -11.11 -18.36 1.00
CA LEU A 39 -10.23 -17.50 1.80
C LEU A 39 -10.84 -17.21 3.18
N ARG A 40 -12.12 -16.82 3.24
CA ARG A 40 -12.81 -16.57 4.51
C ARG A 40 -12.82 -17.79 5.44
N ARG A 41 -13.08 -18.97 4.89
CA ARG A 41 -13.08 -20.21 5.67
C ARG A 41 -11.69 -20.49 6.24
N TYR A 42 -10.67 -20.44 5.38
CA TYR A 42 -9.29 -20.69 5.78
C TYR A 42 -8.81 -19.69 6.84
N SER A 43 -9.12 -18.40 6.68
CA SER A 43 -8.81 -17.34 7.64
C SER A 43 -9.36 -17.63 9.04
N VAL A 44 -10.60 -18.15 9.13
CA VAL A 44 -11.19 -18.55 10.42
C VAL A 44 -10.54 -19.82 10.96
N ASP A 45 -10.37 -20.84 10.12
CA ASP A 45 -9.84 -22.14 10.53
C ASP A 45 -8.38 -22.05 11.00
N ALA A 46 -7.59 -21.12 10.43
CA ALA A 46 -6.18 -20.92 10.74
C ALA A 46 -5.90 -19.76 11.71
N GLU A 47 -6.92 -18.99 12.09
CA GLU A 47 -6.79 -17.76 12.90
C GLU A 47 -5.83 -16.72 12.29
N ILE A 48 -5.87 -16.56 10.96
CA ILE A 48 -5.01 -15.65 10.19
C ILE A 48 -5.87 -14.62 9.46
N GLU A 49 -5.39 -13.38 9.34
CA GLU A 49 -6.10 -12.35 8.60
C GLU A 49 -6.12 -12.63 7.09
N ILE A 50 -7.25 -12.31 6.42
CA ILE A 50 -7.36 -12.45 4.96
C ILE A 50 -6.28 -11.63 4.24
N GLN A 51 -5.89 -10.49 4.80
CA GLN A 51 -4.83 -9.65 4.25
C GLN A 51 -3.51 -10.42 4.19
N GLU A 52 -3.07 -11.03 5.29
CA GLU A 52 -1.83 -11.80 5.37
C GLU A 52 -1.83 -12.97 4.38
N ILE A 53 -2.96 -13.67 4.24
CA ILE A 53 -3.10 -14.77 3.26
C ILE A 53 -2.93 -14.27 1.83
N VAL A 54 -3.48 -13.10 1.51
CA VAL A 54 -3.38 -12.51 0.17
C VAL A 54 -1.97 -11.99 -0.09
N GLU A 55 -1.35 -11.37 0.92
CA GLU A 55 0.03 -10.89 0.85
C GLU A 55 1.01 -12.04 0.62
N ASP A 56 0.94 -13.10 1.41
CA ASP A 56 1.77 -14.30 1.25
C ASP A 56 1.59 -14.94 -0.13
N ALA A 57 0.34 -15.05 -0.61
CA ALA A 57 0.05 -15.60 -1.92
C ALA A 57 0.62 -14.73 -3.07
N ILE A 58 0.60 -13.40 -2.92
CA ILE A 58 1.18 -12.47 -3.90
C ILE A 58 2.71 -12.55 -3.85
N SER A 59 3.32 -12.49 -2.68
CA SER A 59 4.76 -12.58 -2.49
C SER A 59 5.31 -13.89 -3.05
N THR A 60 4.71 -15.02 -2.68
CA THR A 60 5.06 -16.34 -3.23
C THR A 60 4.96 -16.37 -4.76
N TYR A 61 3.91 -15.78 -5.32
CA TYR A 61 3.74 -15.72 -6.77
C TYR A 61 4.82 -14.86 -7.46
N LEU A 62 5.17 -13.71 -6.88
CA LEU A 62 6.19 -12.80 -7.41
C LEU A 62 7.60 -13.40 -7.29
N GLU A 63 7.93 -13.97 -6.13
CA GLU A 63 9.20 -14.66 -5.89
C GLU A 63 9.42 -15.81 -6.87
N SER A 64 8.36 -16.59 -7.16
CA SER A 64 8.43 -17.68 -8.15
C SER A 64 8.75 -17.21 -9.58
N ARG A 65 8.60 -15.90 -9.83
CA ARG A 65 8.85 -15.24 -11.12
C ARG A 65 10.12 -14.38 -11.11
N GLY A 66 10.82 -14.29 -9.97
CA GLY A 66 12.03 -13.49 -9.81
C GLY A 66 11.77 -11.99 -9.64
N TYR A 67 10.60 -11.62 -9.12
CA TYR A 67 10.28 -10.25 -8.68
C TYR A 67 10.46 -10.11 -7.18
#